data_AF-A0A959GLV2-F1
#
_entry.id   AF-A0A959GLV2-F1
#
_cell.length_a   1.000
_cell.length_b   1.000
_cell.length_c   1.000
_cell.angle_alpha   90.00
_cell.angle_beta   90.00
_cell.angle_gamma   90.00
#
_symmetry.space_group_name_H-M   'P 1'
#
loop_
_entity.id
_entity.type
_entity.pdbx_description
1 polymer ?
#
loop_
_entity_poly.entity_id
_entity_poly.type
_entity_poly.pdbx_seq_one_letter_code
_entity_poly.pdbx_strand_id
1 'polypeptide(L)'
;MFSACTSDNALEIEVFETSASGNQLKKLTEFSSGENPVNLQLSPDETFQTITGFGGSFTEASASLLNELGQENRRRIIEAYFGESGAKYSLARTHMNSCDFSLSNYSYAPVEGDTALEHFSIEEDRDDLIPMIREAMAVSKDGFK
;
A
#
# COMPACT_ATOMS: atom_id res chain seq x y z
N MET A 1 -13.13 -47.55 -21.98
CA MET A 1 -12.43 -47.03 -20.79
C MET A 1 -11.86 -45.68 -21.17
N PHE A 2 -12.53 -44.60 -20.79
CA PHE A 2 -11.98 -43.24 -20.93
C PHE A 2 -11.12 -43.00 -19.69
N SER A 3 -9.80 -43.11 -19.85
CA SER A 3 -8.85 -42.64 -18.86
C SER A 3 -8.80 -41.12 -18.99
N ALA A 4 -9.39 -40.41 -18.03
CA ALA A 4 -9.24 -38.98 -17.93
C ALA A 4 -7.85 -38.69 -17.36
N CYS A 5 -7.01 -38.02 -18.14
CA CYS A 5 -5.75 -37.47 -17.67
C CYS A 5 -6.07 -36.38 -16.64
N THR A 6 -5.92 -36.68 -15.36
CA THR A 6 -5.73 -35.67 -14.32
C THR A 6 -4.39 -35.00 -14.63
N SER A 7 -4.44 -33.76 -15.09
CA SER A 7 -3.25 -32.93 -15.17
C SER A 7 -2.91 -32.53 -13.73
N ASP A 8 -1.89 -33.17 -13.17
CA ASP A 8 -1.27 -32.71 -11.93
C ASP A 8 -0.53 -31.39 -12.25
N ASN A 9 -1.25 -30.28 -12.23
CA ASN A 9 -0.62 -28.97 -12.22
C ASN A 9 0.05 -28.81 -10.85
N ALA A 10 1.36 -29.06 -10.82
CA ALA A 10 2.18 -28.79 -9.65
C ALA A 10 2.06 -27.31 -9.29
N LEU A 11 1.69 -27.03 -8.05
CA LEU A 11 1.66 -25.66 -7.53
C LEU A 11 3.10 -25.16 -7.40
N GLU A 12 3.38 -24.01 -8.02
CA GLU A 12 4.61 -23.28 -7.77
C GLU A 12 4.44 -22.49 -6.47
N ILE A 13 5.25 -22.79 -5.46
CA ILE A 13 5.14 -22.22 -4.12
C ILE A 13 6.39 -21.41 -3.83
N GLU A 14 6.20 -20.13 -3.51
CA GLU A 14 7.23 -19.28 -2.92
C GLU A 14 6.89 -19.00 -1.46
N VAL A 15 7.88 -19.17 -0.57
CA VAL A 15 7.70 -18.94 0.87
C VAL A 15 8.54 -17.74 1.28
N PHE A 16 7.91 -16.80 1.97
CA PHE A 16 8.56 -15.63 2.55
C PHE A 16 8.35 -15.61 4.05
N GLU A 17 9.40 -15.33 4.82
CA GLU A 17 9.36 -15.26 6.27
C GLU A 17 9.77 -13.88 6.79
N THR A 18 8.97 -13.36 7.72
CA THR A 18 9.34 -12.26 8.62
C THR A 18 9.27 -12.78 10.05
N SER A 19 10.32 -12.60 10.84
CA SER A 19 10.40 -13.14 12.19
C SER A 19 10.94 -12.12 13.19
N ALA A 20 10.54 -12.25 14.46
CA ALA A 20 11.10 -11.46 15.55
C ALA A 20 12.61 -11.70 15.74
N SER A 21 13.11 -12.86 15.30
CA SER A 21 14.54 -13.21 15.31
C SER A 21 15.34 -12.56 14.18
N GLY A 22 14.69 -11.84 13.24
CA GLY A 22 15.35 -10.94 12.31
C GLY A 22 15.18 -11.24 10.83
N ASN A 23 14.42 -12.27 10.44
CA ASN A 23 14.06 -12.42 9.02
C ASN A 23 13.12 -11.28 8.62
N GLN A 24 13.37 -10.69 7.44
CA GLN A 24 12.66 -9.52 6.92
C GLN A 24 12.24 -9.81 5.48
N LEU A 25 11.01 -10.29 5.29
CA LEU A 25 10.49 -10.76 4.00
C LEU A 25 11.49 -11.67 3.26
N LYS A 26 12.16 -12.55 4.02
CA LYS A 26 13.21 -13.42 3.49
C LYS A 26 12.58 -14.55 2.70
N LYS A 27 12.94 -14.69 1.43
CA LYS A 27 12.56 -15.87 0.64
C LYS A 27 13.25 -17.11 1.22
N LEU A 28 12.47 -18.10 1.62
CA LEU A 28 12.97 -19.40 2.07
C LEU A 28 13.09 -20.33 0.86
N THR A 29 14.32 -20.76 0.56
CA THR A 29 14.60 -21.73 -0.51
C THR A 29 14.50 -23.17 -0.02
N GLU A 30 14.61 -23.38 1.28
CA GLU A 30 14.54 -24.68 1.93
C GLU A 30 13.60 -24.58 3.12
N PHE A 31 12.55 -25.39 3.10
CA PHE A 31 11.61 -25.56 4.20
C PHE A 31 11.16 -27.02 4.22
N SER A 32 11.04 -27.59 5.42
CA SER A 32 10.72 -29.01 5.61
C SER A 32 9.37 -29.18 6.30
N SER A 33 8.66 -30.24 5.93
CA SER A 33 7.51 -30.71 6.71
C SER A 33 7.98 -31.18 8.09
N GLY A 34 7.34 -30.69 9.15
CA GLY A 34 7.59 -31.17 10.51
C GLY A 34 7.11 -32.61 10.71
N GLU A 35 7.55 -33.26 11.79
CA GLU A 35 7.21 -34.67 12.09
C GLU A 35 5.70 -34.92 12.26
N ASN A 36 4.94 -33.91 12.71
CA ASN A 36 3.49 -33.95 12.85
C ASN A 36 2.86 -32.79 12.05
N PRO A 37 2.65 -32.94 10.73
CA PRO A 37 2.17 -31.86 9.90
C PRO A 37 0.70 -31.53 10.21
N VAL A 38 0.39 -30.23 10.25
CA VAL A 38 -0.99 -29.74 10.21
C VAL A 38 -1.39 -29.63 8.75
N ASN A 39 -2.48 -30.28 8.37
CA ASN A 39 -2.99 -30.25 7.00
C ASN A 39 -3.96 -29.08 6.84
N LEU A 40 -3.64 -28.17 5.91
CA LEU A 40 -4.51 -27.09 5.48
C LEU A 40 -5.00 -27.40 4.06
N GLN A 41 -6.32 -27.37 3.84
CA GLN A 41 -6.94 -27.63 2.55
C GLN A 41 -7.57 -26.35 2.01
N LEU A 42 -7.31 -26.05 0.74
CA LEU A 42 -7.94 -24.94 0.02
C LEU A 42 -9.12 -25.48 -0.80
N SER A 43 -10.25 -24.79 -0.76
CA SER A 43 -11.45 -25.06 -1.58
C SER A 43 -11.70 -23.88 -2.53
N PRO A 44 -11.12 -23.86 -3.75
CA PRO A 44 -11.21 -22.72 -4.65
C PRO A 44 -12.63 -22.35 -5.10
N ASP A 45 -13.57 -23.31 -5.06
CA ASP A 45 -14.98 -23.10 -5.39
C ASP A 45 -15.76 -22.38 -4.27
N GLU A 46 -15.21 -22.32 -3.06
CA GLU A 46 -15.77 -21.59 -1.93
C GLU A 46 -15.16 -20.18 -1.88
N THR A 47 -15.94 -19.19 -2.32
CA THR A 47 -15.48 -17.80 -2.41
C THR A 47 -16.08 -16.93 -1.31
N PHE A 48 -15.35 -15.88 -0.93
CA PHE A 48 -15.76 -14.88 0.05
C PHE A 48 -15.62 -13.47 -0.55
N GLN A 49 -15.21 -12.48 0.25
CA GLN A 49 -15.05 -11.10 -0.20
C GLN A 49 -13.91 -10.96 -1.22
N THR A 50 -14.09 -10.03 -2.16
CA THR A 50 -12.98 -9.52 -2.98
C THR A 50 -12.15 -8.53 -2.18
N ILE A 51 -10.83 -8.66 -2.23
CA ILE A 51 -9.90 -7.73 -1.57
C ILE A 51 -9.71 -6.51 -2.45
N THR A 52 -9.99 -5.32 -1.89
CA THR A 52 -9.85 -4.05 -2.64
C THR A 52 -8.39 -3.66 -2.81
N GLY A 53 -7.57 -3.85 -1.78
CA GLY A 53 -6.15 -3.55 -1.77
C GLY A 53 -5.61 -3.40 -0.35
N PHE A 54 -4.31 -3.12 -0.27
CA PHE A 54 -3.60 -2.82 0.97
C PHE A 54 -2.71 -1.60 0.75
N GLY A 55 -2.53 -0.81 1.80
CA GLY A 55 -1.57 0.28 1.77
C GLY A 55 -1.64 1.19 2.99
N GLY A 56 -1.51 2.49 2.78
CA GLY A 56 -1.28 3.47 3.84
C GLY A 56 -2.01 4.80 3.62
N SER A 57 -1.80 5.74 4.53
CA SER A 57 -2.36 7.09 4.42
C SER A 57 -1.31 8.09 3.95
N PHE A 58 -1.65 8.91 2.95
CA PHE A 58 -0.99 10.16 2.67
C PHE A 58 -1.49 11.19 3.69
N THR A 59 -0.62 11.58 4.62
CA THR A 59 -0.86 12.66 5.59
C THR A 59 0.16 13.76 5.39
N GLU A 60 -0.18 14.98 5.82
CA GLU A 60 0.74 16.13 5.75
C GLU A 60 2.02 15.85 6.53
N ALA A 61 1.94 15.23 7.72
CA ALA A 61 3.13 14.81 8.47
C ALA A 61 4.03 13.85 7.67
N SER A 62 3.44 12.90 6.93
CA SER A 62 4.23 11.97 6.09
C SER A 62 4.89 12.70 4.91
N ALA A 63 4.16 13.62 4.28
CA ALA A 63 4.66 14.41 3.15
C ALA A 63 5.77 15.38 3.60
N SER A 64 5.58 16.05 4.73
CA SER A 64 6.57 16.93 5.36
C SER A 64 7.87 16.20 5.68
N LEU A 65 7.81 15.05 6.37
CA LEU A 65 8.99 14.22 6.63
C LEU A 65 9.68 13.77 5.33
N LEU A 66 8.90 13.43 4.30
CA LEU A 66 9.44 13.03 3.00
C LEU A 66 10.09 14.21 2.25
N ASN A 67 9.62 15.45 2.46
CA ASN A 67 10.20 16.68 1.90
C ASN A 67 11.52 17.09 2.57
N GLU A 68 11.72 16.71 3.84
CA GLU A 68 13.00 16.94 4.54
C GLU A 68 14.13 16.02 4.05
N LEU A 69 13.79 14.95 3.32
CA LEU A 69 14.77 14.03 2.75
C LEU A 69 15.35 14.56 1.43
N GLY A 70 16.61 14.21 1.18
CA GLY A 70 17.20 14.35 -0.16
C GLY A 70 16.46 13.50 -1.20
N GLN A 71 16.48 13.96 -2.46
CA GLN A 71 15.74 13.34 -3.58
C GLN A 71 15.98 11.82 -3.72
N GLU A 72 17.20 11.35 -3.46
CA GLU A 72 17.53 9.92 -3.53
C GLU A 72 16.74 9.09 -2.51
N ASN A 73 16.72 9.52 -1.24
CA ASN A 73 16.02 8.82 -0.17
C ASN A 73 14.51 8.91 -0.33
N ARG A 74 14.01 10.07 -0.75
CA ARG A 74 12.58 10.24 -1.11
C ARG A 74 12.16 9.23 -2.16
N ARG A 75 12.90 9.14 -3.28
CA ARG A 75 12.62 8.17 -4.35
C ARG A 75 12.67 6.74 -3.86
N ARG A 76 13.65 6.41 -3.00
CA ARG A 76 13.78 5.06 -2.42
C ARG A 76 12.56 4.67 -1.59
N ILE A 77 12.00 5.60 -0.81
CA ILE A 77 10.80 5.35 0.00
C ILE A 77 9.57 5.19 -0.89
N ILE A 78 9.38 6.07 -1.88
CA ILE A 78 8.27 5.99 -2.83
C ILE A 78 8.31 4.66 -3.59
N GLU A 79 9.49 4.25 -4.09
CA GLU A 79 9.68 2.95 -4.74
C GLU A 79 9.41 1.78 -3.78
N ALA A 80 9.88 1.86 -2.53
CA ALA A 80 9.67 0.80 -1.55
C ALA A 80 8.19 0.55 -1.24
N TYR A 81 7.33 1.58 -1.25
CA TYR A 81 5.91 1.42 -0.98
C TYR A 81 5.07 1.16 -2.23
N PHE A 82 5.32 1.90 -3.33
CA PHE A 82 4.44 1.92 -4.50
C PHE A 82 5.06 1.31 -5.76
N GLY A 83 6.39 1.21 -5.81
CA GLY A 83 7.12 0.76 -6.99
C GLY A 83 7.07 -0.76 -7.21
N GLU A 84 7.47 -1.17 -8.41
CA GLU A 84 7.43 -2.57 -8.86
C GLU A 84 8.31 -3.49 -8.02
N SER A 85 9.40 -2.95 -7.46
CA SER A 85 10.33 -3.69 -6.62
C SER A 85 9.97 -3.67 -5.12
N GLY A 86 8.90 -2.95 -4.75
CA GLY A 86 8.50 -2.70 -3.37
C GLY A 86 7.24 -3.47 -2.94
N ALA A 87 6.52 -2.89 -1.97
CA ALA A 87 5.32 -3.46 -1.38
C ALA A 87 4.08 -3.36 -2.28
N LYS A 88 4.15 -2.63 -3.40
CA LYS A 88 3.06 -2.44 -4.38
C LYS A 88 1.73 -2.07 -3.71
N TYR A 89 1.74 -1.04 -2.86
CA TYR A 89 0.53 -0.51 -2.26
C TYR A 89 -0.52 -0.22 -3.33
N SER A 90 -1.72 -0.77 -3.12
CA SER A 90 -2.85 -0.81 -4.05
C SER A 90 -4.09 -0.10 -3.53
N LEU A 91 -4.07 0.31 -2.27
CA LEU A 91 -5.11 1.12 -1.64
C LEU A 91 -4.45 2.18 -0.76
N ALA A 92 -4.76 3.44 -1.02
CA ALA A 92 -4.29 4.56 -0.24
C ALA A 92 -5.45 5.37 0.33
N ARG A 93 -5.16 6.12 1.39
CA ARG A 93 -6.10 7.08 1.97
C ARG A 93 -5.46 8.45 1.98
N THR A 94 -6.21 9.47 1.62
CA THR A 94 -5.86 10.85 1.97
C THR A 94 -6.91 11.40 2.91
N HIS A 95 -6.54 12.43 3.67
CA HIS A 95 -7.48 13.22 4.45
C HIS A 95 -7.96 14.44 3.64
N MET A 96 -9.04 15.06 4.08
CA MET A 96 -9.58 16.30 3.52
C MET A 96 -9.64 17.31 4.65
N ASN A 97 -9.16 18.54 4.42
CA ASN A 97 -8.83 19.52 5.46
C ASN A 97 -7.63 19.06 6.28
N SER A 98 -7.44 19.57 7.50
CA SER A 98 -6.46 19.02 8.43
C SER A 98 -6.95 17.76 9.15
N CYS A 99 -6.01 16.95 9.62
CA CYS A 99 -6.22 15.92 10.65
C CYS A 99 -5.24 16.09 11.82
N ASP A 100 -5.25 15.17 12.78
CA ASP A 100 -4.28 15.14 13.89
C ASP A 100 -2.82 14.89 13.43
N PHE A 101 -2.63 14.46 12.18
CA PHE A 101 -1.34 14.35 11.50
C PHE A 101 -1.08 15.49 10.50
N SER A 102 -1.72 16.64 10.71
CA SER A 102 -1.42 17.89 10.02
C SER A 102 -0.44 18.76 10.80
N LEU A 103 0.28 19.65 10.11
CA LEU A 103 1.23 20.58 10.75
C LEU A 103 0.48 21.74 11.45
N SER A 104 -0.76 21.99 11.06
CA SER A 104 -1.68 22.93 11.70
C SER A 104 -3.14 22.49 11.53
N ASN A 105 -4.07 23.17 12.19
CA ASN A 105 -5.50 22.97 11.98
C ASN A 105 -5.99 23.89 10.87
N TYR A 106 -6.59 23.33 9.82
CA TYR A 106 -7.12 24.08 8.70
C TYR A 106 -8.37 23.43 8.11
N SER A 107 -9.13 24.22 7.36
CA SER A 107 -10.27 23.79 6.55
C SER A 107 -10.12 24.43 5.17
N TYR A 108 -10.47 23.70 4.12
CA TYR A 108 -10.49 24.23 2.76
C TYR A 108 -11.53 25.35 2.58
N ALA A 109 -12.54 25.42 3.45
CA ALA A 109 -13.54 26.49 3.50
C ALA A 109 -13.56 27.13 4.89
N PRO A 110 -12.62 28.05 5.19
CA PRO A 110 -12.48 28.61 6.54
C PRO A 110 -13.42 29.79 6.82
N VAL A 111 -14.07 30.36 5.80
CA VAL A 111 -14.93 31.55 5.93
C VAL A 111 -16.33 31.17 6.42
N GLU A 112 -16.72 31.67 7.60
CA GLU A 112 -18.04 31.43 8.16
C GLU A 112 -19.15 32.00 7.25
N GLY A 113 -20.17 31.18 6.97
CA GLY A 113 -21.32 31.57 6.14
C GLY A 113 -21.08 31.46 4.63
N ASP A 114 -19.88 31.06 4.17
CA ASP A 114 -19.56 30.86 2.75
C ASP A 114 -20.18 29.56 2.20
N THR A 115 -21.50 29.57 2.06
CA THR A 115 -22.26 28.42 1.53
C THR A 115 -22.09 28.23 0.02
N ALA A 116 -21.58 29.25 -0.67
CA ALA A 116 -21.28 29.21 -2.11
C ALA A 116 -19.86 28.71 -2.41
N LEU A 117 -19.01 28.52 -1.39
CA LEU A 117 -17.61 28.08 -1.50
C LEU A 117 -16.74 29.04 -2.34
N GLU A 118 -17.01 30.35 -2.27
CA GLU A 118 -16.25 31.37 -3.00
C GLU A 118 -14.78 31.45 -2.56
N HIS A 119 -14.48 31.08 -1.31
CA HIS A 119 -13.15 31.10 -0.72
C HIS A 119 -12.57 29.68 -0.55
N PHE A 120 -13.17 28.66 -1.18
CA PHE A 120 -12.65 27.30 -1.10
C PHE A 120 -11.24 27.22 -1.72
N SER A 121 -10.30 26.63 -0.98
CA SER A 121 -8.93 26.44 -1.45
C SER A 121 -8.31 25.16 -0.89
N ILE A 122 -7.48 24.52 -1.71
CA ILE A 122 -6.63 23.37 -1.35
C ILE A 122 -5.15 23.75 -1.27
N GLU A 123 -4.86 25.03 -1.04
CA GLU A 123 -3.49 25.55 -1.10
C GLU A 123 -2.54 24.80 -0.15
N GLU A 124 -3.02 24.44 1.04
CA GLU A 124 -2.25 23.70 2.04
C GLU A 124 -1.74 22.35 1.53
N ASP A 125 -2.38 21.72 0.54
CA ASP A 125 -1.98 20.40 0.03
C ASP A 125 -1.05 20.49 -1.20
N ARG A 126 -0.85 21.69 -1.76
CA ARG A 126 -0.18 21.86 -3.07
C ARG A 126 1.31 21.57 -3.05
N ASP A 127 1.96 21.86 -1.94
CA ASP A 127 3.42 21.85 -1.84
C ASP A 127 3.96 20.50 -1.35
N ASP A 128 3.12 19.66 -0.74
CA ASP A 128 3.56 18.43 -0.09
C ASP A 128 2.72 17.19 -0.47
N LEU A 129 1.42 17.19 -0.15
CA LEU A 129 0.54 16.05 -0.23
C LEU A 129 0.26 15.67 -1.69
N ILE A 130 -0.11 16.66 -2.52
CA ILE A 130 -0.38 16.43 -3.95
C ILE A 130 0.87 15.97 -4.70
N PRO A 131 2.06 16.59 -4.54
CA PRO A 131 3.29 16.09 -5.12
C PRO A 131 3.62 14.66 -4.70
N MET A 132 3.52 14.33 -3.40
CA MET A 132 3.78 12.98 -2.89
C MET A 132 2.85 11.94 -3.53
N ILE A 133 1.55 12.24 -3.62
CA ILE A 133 0.56 11.34 -4.26
C ILE A 133 0.91 11.15 -5.74
N ARG A 134 1.25 12.23 -6.46
CA ARG A 134 1.61 12.14 -7.89
C ARG A 134 2.86 11.32 -8.14
N GLU A 135 3.87 11.45 -7.29
CA GLU A 135 5.08 10.63 -7.37
C GLU A 135 4.78 9.14 -7.13
N ALA A 136 3.96 8.83 -6.13
CA ALA A 136 3.50 7.47 -5.87
C ALA A 136 2.73 6.90 -7.07
N MET A 137 1.81 7.68 -7.66
CA MET A 137 1.05 7.28 -8.85
C MET A 137 1.97 7.02 -10.05
N ALA A 138 3.05 7.81 -10.20
CA ALA A 138 3.97 7.67 -11.34
C ALA A 138 4.80 6.38 -11.30
N VAL A 139 5.10 5.85 -10.10
CA VAL A 139 5.86 4.60 -9.95
C VAL A 139 4.98 3.35 -9.82
N SER A 140 3.72 3.53 -9.44
CA SER A 140 2.78 2.42 -9.28
C SER A 140 2.32 1.90 -10.63
N LYS A 141 2.84 0.73 -11.03
CA LYS A 141 2.55 0.10 -12.32
C LYS A 141 1.09 -0.33 -12.46
N ASP A 142 0.54 -0.94 -11.41
CA ASP A 142 -0.84 -1.45 -11.40
C ASP A 142 -1.85 -0.40 -10.90
N GLY A 143 -1.35 0.76 -10.46
CA GLY A 143 -2.11 1.81 -9.82
C GLY A 143 -2.54 1.46 -8.39
N PHE A 144 -3.14 2.44 -7.72
CA PHE A 144 -3.82 2.26 -6.44
C PHE A 144 -5.12 3.05 -6.43
N LYS A 145 -6.04 2.61 -5.58
CA LYS A 145 -7.29 3.30 -5.30
C LYS A 145 -7.15 4.26 -4.13
#